data_AF-A0A7V1LM05-F1
#
_entry.id   AF-A0A7V1LM05-F1
#
_cell.length_a   1.000
_cell.length_b   1.000
_cell.length_c   1.000
_cell.angle_alpha   90.00
_cell.angle_beta   90.00
_cell.angle_gamma   90.00
#
_symmetry.space_group_name_H-M   'P 1'
#
loop_
_entity.id
_entity.type
_entity.pdbx_description
1 polymer ?
#
loop_
_entity_poly.entity_id
_entity_poly.type
_entity_poly.pdbx_seq_one_letter_code
_entity_poly.pdbx_strand_id
1 'polypeptide(L)'
;MKPKSTKQATKMARKMTFFDLLIILGVIVGLAWFYNHSVDRIQSMQGKAASDSSHAMKLGKVTFFSDDNRRNTDVIVEIAESDYEQQQGLMFRKSLPDGQGMLFLYPDEAVRTFWMKNTPLSLDMIFINSRYEIVKIRKYTHPNSEKTYSSEKPAQYVVEVVAGYCDTYDIREGQRITWERI
;
A
#
# COMPACT_ATOMS: atom_id res chain seq x y z
N MET A 1 29.83 -52.66 -66.93
CA MET A 1 29.00 -51.63 -66.24
C MET A 1 29.43 -50.25 -66.75
N LYS A 2 28.48 -49.40 -67.19
CA LYS A 2 28.72 -48.10 -67.86
C LYS A 2 29.14 -47.01 -66.85
N PRO A 3 30.01 -46.04 -67.21
CA PRO A 3 30.11 -44.80 -66.45
C PRO A 3 28.96 -43.87 -66.87
N LYS A 4 28.14 -43.42 -65.91
CA LYS A 4 27.18 -42.33 -66.15
C LYS A 4 27.81 -41.02 -65.67
N SER A 5 28.04 -40.14 -66.64
CA SER A 5 28.44 -38.74 -66.50
C SER A 5 27.40 -37.98 -65.65
N THR A 6 27.81 -37.54 -64.47
CA THR A 6 27.06 -36.57 -63.66
C THR A 6 27.36 -35.16 -64.18
N LYS A 7 26.39 -34.54 -64.87
CA LYS A 7 26.47 -33.13 -65.29
C LYS A 7 26.54 -32.25 -64.04
N GLN A 8 27.55 -31.39 -63.98
CA GLN A 8 27.71 -30.36 -62.96
C GLN A 8 26.56 -29.34 -63.01
N ALA A 9 26.18 -28.88 -61.82
CA ALA A 9 25.08 -27.95 -61.56
C ALA A 9 25.40 -26.50 -61.97
N THR A 10 24.36 -25.69 -62.19
CA THR A 10 24.40 -24.29 -61.75
C THR A 10 22.99 -23.77 -61.51
N LYS A 11 22.50 -23.93 -60.27
CA LYS A 11 21.43 -23.09 -59.76
C LYS A 11 22.08 -21.74 -59.50
N MET A 12 21.82 -20.73 -60.33
CA MET A 12 22.35 -19.39 -60.13
C MET A 12 21.93 -18.89 -58.74
N ALA A 13 22.89 -18.82 -57.82
CA ALA A 13 22.71 -18.08 -56.58
C ALA A 13 22.56 -16.61 -56.99
N ARG A 14 21.36 -16.04 -56.81
CA ARG A 14 21.15 -14.60 -56.99
C ARG A 14 22.13 -13.89 -56.06
N LYS A 15 23.08 -13.14 -56.64
CA LYS A 15 24.06 -12.38 -55.86
C LYS A 15 23.29 -11.37 -55.00
N MET A 16 23.50 -11.46 -53.68
CA MET A 16 22.90 -10.52 -52.73
C MET A 16 23.43 -9.13 -53.04
N THR A 17 22.52 -8.20 -53.33
CA THR A 17 22.91 -6.83 -53.69
C THR A 17 23.24 -6.04 -52.43
N PHE A 18 23.97 -4.94 -52.58
CA PHE A 18 24.26 -4.04 -51.47
C PHE A 18 22.99 -3.54 -50.76
N PHE A 19 21.90 -3.36 -51.51
CA PHE A 19 20.58 -3.03 -50.95
C PHE A 19 19.99 -4.15 -50.10
N ASP A 20 20.14 -5.41 -50.51
CA ASP A 20 19.69 -6.57 -49.72
C ASP A 20 20.45 -6.64 -48.38
N LEU A 21 21.76 -6.32 -48.38
CA LEU A 21 22.57 -6.25 -47.16
C LEU A 21 22.15 -5.11 -46.22
N LEU A 22 21.79 -3.94 -46.75
CA LEU A 22 21.30 -2.81 -45.95
C LEU A 22 19.95 -3.11 -45.28
N ILE A 23 19.04 -3.78 -45.98
CA ILE A 23 17.75 -4.20 -45.41
C ILE A 23 17.97 -5.20 -44.26
N ILE A 24 18.82 -6.20 -44.48
CA ILE A 24 19.15 -7.19 -43.45
C ILE A 24 19.79 -6.51 -42.23
N LEU A 25 20.72 -5.58 -42.44
CA LEU A 25 21.34 -4.82 -41.35
C LEU A 25 20.32 -3.98 -40.57
N GLY A 26 19.40 -3.31 -41.26
CA GLY A 26 18.33 -2.54 -40.64
C GLY A 26 17.38 -3.40 -39.79
N VAL A 27 17.01 -4.59 -40.28
CA VAL A 27 16.19 -5.56 -39.52
C VAL A 27 16.93 -6.05 -38.29
N ILE A 28 18.22 -6.38 -38.40
CA ILE A 28 19.04 -6.83 -37.27
C ILE A 28 19.13 -5.72 -36.19
N VAL A 29 19.41 -4.48 -36.59
CA VAL A 29 19.48 -3.33 -35.67
C VAL A 29 18.12 -3.07 -35.02
N GLY A 30 17.03 -3.11 -35.79
CA GLY A 30 15.67 -2.95 -35.28
C GLY A 30 15.27 -4.03 -34.28
N LEU A 31 15.62 -5.29 -34.56
CA LEU A 31 15.38 -6.42 -33.64
C LEU A 31 16.23 -6.31 -32.38
N ALA A 32 17.50 -5.91 -32.50
CA ALA A 32 18.37 -5.69 -31.34
C ALA A 32 17.88 -4.54 -30.46
N TRP A 33 17.47 -3.42 -31.08
CA TRP A 33 16.88 -2.29 -30.38
C TRP A 33 15.57 -2.68 -29.69
N PHE A 34 14.69 -3.40 -30.39
CA PHE A 34 13.42 -3.88 -29.84
C PHE A 34 13.63 -4.87 -28.69
N TYR A 35 14.59 -5.78 -28.82
CA TYR A 35 14.97 -6.71 -27.76
C TYR A 35 15.48 -5.98 -26.52
N ASN A 36 16.45 -5.06 -26.70
CA ASN A 36 17.00 -4.28 -25.59
C ASN A 36 15.91 -3.44 -24.89
N HIS A 37 15.09 -2.74 -25.68
CA HIS A 37 14.01 -1.90 -25.16
C HIS A 37 12.87 -2.72 -24.51
N SER A 38 12.69 -3.98 -24.90
CA SER A 38 11.74 -4.88 -24.24
C SER A 38 12.27 -5.38 -22.89
N VAL A 39 13.57 -5.67 -22.80
CA VAL A 39 14.23 -6.09 -21.55
C VAL A 39 14.20 -4.97 -20.50
N ASP A 40 14.49 -3.72 -20.89
CA ASP A 40 14.41 -2.55 -20.00
C ASP A 40 12.99 -2.37 -19.42
N ARG A 41 11.97 -2.66 -20.23
CA ARG A 41 10.56 -2.59 -19.83
C ARG A 41 10.19 -3.70 -18.84
N ILE A 42 10.67 -4.92 -19.07
CA ILE A 42 10.42 -6.04 -18.16
C ILE A 42 11.12 -5.82 -16.81
N GLN A 43 12.37 -5.34 -16.81
CA GLN A 43 13.10 -5.05 -15.57
C GLN A 43 12.46 -3.92 -14.76
N SER A 44 12.00 -2.85 -15.43
CA SER A 44 11.26 -1.77 -14.75
C SER A 44 9.92 -2.24 -14.20
N MET A 45 9.21 -3.14 -14.89
CA MET A 45 7.97 -3.75 -14.39
C MET A 45 8.21 -4.68 -13.20
N GLN A 46 9.29 -5.48 -13.22
CA GLN A 46 9.67 -6.33 -12.09
C GLN A 46 10.14 -5.53 -10.88
N GLY A 47 10.89 -4.44 -11.08
CA GLY A 47 11.31 -3.53 -10.01
C GLY A 47 10.12 -2.80 -9.36
N LYS A 48 9.13 -2.39 -10.16
CA LYS A 48 7.89 -1.79 -9.65
C LYS A 48 7.02 -2.81 -8.91
N ALA A 49 6.84 -4.02 -9.44
CA ALA A 49 6.07 -5.06 -8.78
C ALA A 49 6.71 -5.54 -7.47
N ALA A 50 8.05 -5.61 -7.40
CA ALA A 50 8.79 -5.92 -6.17
C ALA A 50 8.71 -4.79 -5.13
N SER A 51 8.73 -3.53 -5.57
CA SER A 51 8.51 -2.33 -4.74
C SER A 51 7.09 -2.26 -4.17
N ASP A 52 6.07 -2.60 -4.97
CA ASP A 52 4.67 -2.62 -4.53
C ASP A 52 4.40 -3.80 -3.58
N SER A 53 5.11 -4.91 -3.74
CA SER A 53 5.01 -6.08 -2.85
C SER A 53 5.90 -6.00 -1.60
N SER A 54 6.75 -4.97 -1.50
CA SER A 54 7.62 -4.70 -0.34
C SER A 54 7.16 -3.50 0.50
N HIS A 55 5.88 -3.13 0.48
CA HIS A 55 5.30 -2.42 1.63
C HIS A 55 5.20 -3.42 2.78
N ALA A 56 6.33 -3.73 3.40
CA ALA A 56 6.36 -4.45 4.66
C ALA A 56 5.37 -3.74 5.59
N MET A 57 4.39 -4.49 6.09
CA MET A 57 3.34 -3.97 6.95
C MET A 57 4.00 -3.30 8.15
N LYS A 58 3.96 -1.96 8.19
CA LYS A 58 4.58 -1.17 9.25
C LYS A 58 3.72 -1.39 10.48
N LEU A 59 4.26 -2.06 11.49
CA LEU A 59 3.52 -2.39 12.70
C LEU A 59 3.90 -1.46 13.84
N GLY A 60 2.95 -1.24 14.72
CA GLY A 60 3.15 -0.60 16.00
C GLY A 60 2.29 -1.25 17.06
N LYS A 61 2.51 -0.80 18.30
CA LYS A 61 1.66 -1.12 19.44
C LYS A 61 1.22 0.18 20.07
N VAL A 62 -0.08 0.33 20.31
CA VAL A 62 -0.67 1.43 21.07
C VAL A 62 -1.15 0.88 22.40
N THR A 63 -0.73 1.50 23.49
CA THR A 63 -1.19 1.17 24.85
C THR A 63 -2.07 2.30 25.35
N PHE A 64 -3.28 1.96 25.76
CA PHE A 64 -4.23 2.87 26.41
C PHE A 64 -4.15 2.70 27.93
N PHE A 65 -4.02 3.81 28.66
CA PHE A 65 -3.94 3.82 30.11
C PHE A 65 -5.31 4.12 30.73
N SER A 66 -5.74 3.30 31.69
CA SER A 66 -6.92 3.60 32.51
C SER A 66 -6.60 4.65 33.57
N ASP A 67 -7.58 5.50 33.89
CA ASP A 67 -7.44 6.59 34.88
C ASP A 67 -7.08 6.08 36.29
N ASP A 68 -7.41 4.83 36.63
CA ASP A 68 -7.07 4.22 37.92
C ASP A 68 -5.72 3.48 37.90
N ASN A 69 -5.03 3.48 36.76
CA ASN A 69 -3.75 2.80 36.51
C ASN A 69 -3.80 1.30 36.82
N ARG A 70 -4.99 0.68 36.90
CA ARG A 70 -5.15 -0.75 37.22
C ARG A 70 -5.19 -1.64 35.99
N ARG A 71 -5.51 -1.08 34.82
CA ARG A 71 -5.63 -1.82 33.56
C ARG A 71 -5.11 -0.98 32.40
N ASN A 72 -4.17 -1.56 31.66
CA ASN A 72 -3.77 -1.06 30.35
C ASN A 72 -4.29 -2.03 29.30
N THR A 73 -4.66 -1.53 28.13
CA THR A 73 -5.01 -2.37 26.98
C THR A 73 -4.11 -2.03 25.81
N ASP A 74 -3.63 -3.07 25.14
CA ASP A 74 -2.74 -2.96 24.00
C ASP A 74 -3.51 -3.25 22.70
N VAL A 75 -3.21 -2.48 21.66
CA VAL A 75 -3.69 -2.67 20.30
C VAL A 75 -2.48 -2.79 19.39
N ILE A 76 -2.40 -3.89 18.63
CA ILE A 76 -1.44 -4.01 17.54
C ILE A 76 -2.00 -3.26 16.33
N VAL A 77 -1.23 -2.29 15.83
CA VAL A 77 -1.69 -1.38 14.78
C VAL A 77 -0.85 -1.52 13.53
N GLU A 78 -1.50 -1.45 12.37
CA GLU A 78 -0.83 -1.09 11.13
C GLU A 78 -0.63 0.42 11.07
N ILE A 79 0.53 0.87 10.60
CA ILE A 79 0.89 2.30 10.57
C ILE A 79 0.63 2.86 9.17
N ALA A 80 -0.24 3.88 9.11
CA ALA A 80 -0.48 4.70 7.93
C ALA A 80 0.24 6.05 8.07
N GLU A 81 1.39 6.19 7.41
CA GLU A 81 2.23 7.41 7.50
C GLU A 81 2.24 8.23 6.21
N SER A 82 2.04 7.59 5.04
CA SER A 82 1.94 8.26 3.76
C SER A 82 0.51 8.70 3.46
N ASP A 83 0.35 9.74 2.64
CA ASP A 83 -0.96 10.22 2.20
C ASP A 83 -1.80 9.10 1.55
N TYR A 84 -1.15 8.17 0.84
CA TYR A 84 -1.82 7.03 0.22
C TYR A 84 -2.34 6.03 1.26
N GLU A 85 -1.50 5.63 2.22
CA GLU A 85 -1.91 4.73 3.31
C GLU A 85 -3.03 5.35 4.15
N GLN A 86 -2.94 6.66 4.44
CA GLN A 86 -3.96 7.38 5.20
C GLN A 86 -5.29 7.51 4.46
N GLN A 87 -5.26 7.77 3.15
CA GLN A 87 -6.47 7.82 2.32
C GLN A 87 -7.12 6.45 2.16
N GLN A 88 -6.31 5.40 2.06
CA GLN A 88 -6.79 4.02 1.94
C GLN A 88 -7.40 3.52 3.26
N GLY A 89 -6.75 3.79 4.39
CA GLY A 89 -7.20 3.37 5.71
C GLY A 89 -7.58 1.87 5.77
N LEU A 90 -8.70 1.57 6.41
CA LEU A 90 -9.27 0.22 6.52
C LEU A 90 -10.27 -0.12 5.40
N MET A 91 -10.25 0.58 4.26
CA MET A 91 -11.16 0.30 3.14
C MET A 91 -11.08 -1.16 2.69
N PHE A 92 -12.23 -1.73 2.30
CA PHE A 92 -12.41 -3.08 1.77
C PHE A 92 -12.04 -4.26 2.70
N ARG A 93 -11.62 -3.99 3.95
CA ARG A 93 -11.35 -5.06 4.91
C ARG A 93 -12.63 -5.76 5.34
N LYS A 94 -12.60 -7.10 5.34
CA LYS A 94 -13.76 -7.93 5.72
C LYS A 94 -13.85 -8.17 7.22
N SER A 95 -12.75 -8.03 7.94
CA SER A 95 -12.67 -8.22 9.39
C SER A 95 -11.52 -7.39 9.96
N LEU A 96 -11.67 -6.99 11.22
CA LEU A 96 -10.62 -6.43 12.05
C LEU A 96 -10.73 -7.13 13.41
N PRO A 97 -9.78 -8.01 13.78
CA PRO A 97 -9.82 -8.70 15.06
C PRO A 97 -9.80 -7.72 16.24
N ASP A 98 -10.37 -8.14 17.36
CA ASP A 98 -10.20 -7.42 18.61
C ASP A 98 -8.72 -7.33 19.00
N GLY A 99 -8.32 -6.20 19.60
CA GLY A 99 -6.90 -5.90 19.88
C GLY A 99 -6.05 -5.58 18.64
N GLN A 100 -6.68 -5.40 17.47
CA GLN A 100 -6.01 -4.89 16.26
C GLN A 100 -6.63 -3.58 15.78
N GLY A 101 -5.83 -2.79 15.06
CA GLY A 101 -6.27 -1.51 14.53
C GLY A 101 -5.34 -0.93 13.48
N MET A 102 -5.54 0.34 13.20
CA MET A 102 -4.67 1.16 12.36
C MET A 102 -4.34 2.46 13.07
N LEU A 103 -3.09 2.87 12.99
CA LEU A 103 -2.58 4.13 13.52
C LEU A 103 -2.20 5.05 12.36
N PHE A 104 -2.87 6.17 12.26
CA PHE A 104 -2.59 7.24 11.31
C PHE A 104 -1.62 8.23 11.96
N LEU A 105 -0.46 8.46 11.33
CA LEU A 105 0.57 9.39 11.79
C LEU A 105 0.59 10.64 10.93
N TYR A 106 0.36 11.80 11.51
CA TYR A 106 0.48 13.08 10.82
C TYR A 106 1.74 13.86 11.24
N PRO A 107 2.36 14.62 10.31
CA PRO A 107 3.55 15.41 10.63
C PRO A 107 3.27 16.61 11.55
N ASP A 108 2.02 17.06 11.61
CA ASP A 108 1.57 18.24 12.34
C ASP A 108 0.34 17.95 13.21
N GLU A 109 -0.04 18.89 14.08
CA GLU A 109 -1.26 18.80 14.88
C GLU A 109 -2.33 19.72 14.28
N ALA A 110 -3.41 19.14 13.77
CA ALA A 110 -4.48 19.88 13.11
C ALA A 110 -5.82 19.17 13.31
N VAL A 111 -6.94 19.84 12.99
CA VAL A 111 -8.24 19.17 12.98
C VAL A 111 -8.24 18.12 11.87
N ARG A 112 -8.30 16.84 12.27
CA ARG A 112 -8.43 15.69 11.37
C ARG A 112 -9.89 15.35 11.14
N THR A 113 -10.22 14.97 9.90
CA THR A 113 -11.57 14.56 9.49
C THR A 113 -11.48 13.29 8.66
N PHE A 114 -12.30 12.31 9.01
CA PHE A 114 -12.36 10.99 8.38
C PHE A 114 -13.75 10.73 7.81
N TRP A 115 -13.87 9.69 6.99
CA TRP A 115 -15.13 9.15 6.48
C TRP A 115 -15.04 7.63 6.43
N MET A 116 -16.15 6.96 6.12
CA MET A 116 -16.25 5.50 6.07
C MET A 116 -16.44 4.99 4.64
N LYS A 117 -16.11 5.80 3.62
CA LYS A 117 -16.24 5.42 2.22
C LYS A 117 -15.50 4.11 1.97
N ASN A 118 -16.19 3.12 1.40
CA ASN A 118 -15.66 1.78 1.13
C ASN A 118 -15.16 0.99 2.37
N THR A 119 -15.51 1.40 3.58
CA THR A 119 -15.15 0.71 4.82
C THR A 119 -16.38 -0.02 5.35
N PRO A 120 -16.50 -1.35 5.16
CA PRO A 120 -17.68 -2.11 5.55
C PRO A 120 -17.74 -2.45 7.05
N LEU A 121 -16.65 -2.21 7.79
CA LEU A 121 -16.57 -2.40 9.24
C LEU A 121 -17.04 -1.13 9.95
N SER A 122 -17.78 -1.29 11.06
CA SER A 122 -18.02 -0.18 11.99
C SER A 122 -16.80 -0.05 12.90
N LEU A 123 -16.36 1.19 13.13
CA LEU A 123 -15.12 1.48 13.86
C LEU A 123 -15.38 2.45 15.02
N ASP A 124 -14.47 2.44 16.00
CA ASP A 124 -14.25 3.59 16.87
C ASP A 124 -13.01 4.34 16.35
N MET A 125 -13.11 5.66 16.17
CA MET A 125 -11.99 6.54 15.81
C MET A 125 -11.56 7.34 17.03
N ILE A 126 -10.29 7.15 17.44
CA ILE A 126 -9.71 7.74 18.63
C ILE A 126 -8.67 8.78 18.20
N PHE A 127 -9.00 10.05 18.38
CA PHE A 127 -8.15 11.17 17.96
C PHE A 127 -7.26 11.61 19.13
N ILE A 128 -5.97 11.75 18.87
CA ILE A 128 -4.93 11.95 19.90
C ILE A 128 -4.05 13.14 19.50
N ASN A 129 -3.75 14.02 20.45
CA ASN A 129 -2.89 15.20 20.24
C ASN A 129 -1.37 14.86 20.31
N SER A 130 -0.52 15.85 20.05
CA SER A 130 0.95 15.69 20.11
C SER A 130 1.49 15.32 21.50
N ARG A 131 0.70 15.50 22.55
CA ARG A 131 1.04 15.16 23.95
C ARG A 131 0.59 13.75 24.35
N TYR A 132 0.10 12.97 23.39
CA TYR A 132 -0.43 11.63 23.57
C TYR A 132 -1.66 11.56 24.48
N GLU A 133 -2.53 12.57 24.40
CA GLU A 133 -3.83 12.60 25.08
C GLU A 133 -4.96 12.44 24.06
N ILE A 134 -5.97 11.64 24.41
CA ILE A 134 -7.17 11.44 23.59
C ILE A 134 -8.04 12.70 23.66
N VAL A 135 -8.11 13.43 22.54
CA VAL A 135 -8.88 14.68 22.47
C VAL A 135 -10.32 14.48 22.03
N LYS A 136 -10.60 13.37 21.32
CA LYS A 136 -11.93 13.04 20.81
C LYS A 136 -12.08 11.55 20.54
N ILE A 137 -13.27 11.00 20.80
CA ILE A 137 -13.64 9.65 20.35
C ILE A 137 -14.92 9.72 19.51
N ARG A 138 -14.91 9.09 18.33
CA ARG A 138 -16.10 8.84 17.51
C ARG A 138 -16.39 7.35 17.49
N LYS A 139 -17.35 6.95 18.31
CA LYS A 139 -17.73 5.54 18.45
C LYS A 139 -18.76 5.13 17.40
N TYR A 140 -18.79 3.84 17.07
CA TYR A 140 -19.80 3.23 16.19
C TYR A 140 -20.01 3.98 14.88
N THR A 141 -18.94 4.17 14.12
CA THR A 141 -19.04 4.81 12.80
C THR A 141 -19.93 3.98 11.86
N HIS A 142 -20.58 4.65 10.91
CA HIS A 142 -21.51 4.00 9.99
C HIS A 142 -20.76 3.43 8.79
N PRO A 143 -20.80 2.10 8.55
CA PRO A 143 -20.12 1.48 7.42
C PRO A 143 -20.51 2.08 6.07
N ASN A 144 -19.55 2.18 5.15
CA ASN A 144 -19.73 2.69 3.79
C ASN A 144 -20.33 4.11 3.68
N SER A 145 -20.32 4.89 4.76
CA SER A 145 -20.88 6.24 4.78
C SER A 145 -19.85 7.30 4.38
N GLU A 146 -20.28 8.29 3.59
CA GLU A 146 -19.49 9.49 3.32
C GLU A 146 -19.72 10.60 4.37
N LYS A 147 -20.50 10.33 5.42
CA LYS A 147 -20.60 11.22 6.58
C LYS A 147 -19.21 11.38 7.21
N THR A 148 -18.86 12.63 7.49
CA THR A 148 -17.55 12.96 8.06
C THR A 148 -17.53 12.86 9.59
N TYR A 149 -16.42 12.39 10.11
CA TYR A 149 -16.09 12.29 11.53
C TYR A 149 -14.89 13.20 11.83
N SER A 150 -15.15 14.34 12.47
CA SER A 150 -14.11 15.30 12.83
C SER A 150 -13.59 15.07 14.25
N SER A 151 -12.31 15.34 14.45
CA SER A 151 -11.68 15.45 15.77
C SER A 151 -12.18 16.62 16.62
N GLU A 152 -12.78 17.66 16.01
CA GLU A 152 -13.17 18.95 16.64
C GLU A 152 -12.03 19.75 17.29
N LYS A 153 -10.94 19.10 17.69
CA LYS A 153 -9.75 19.65 18.32
C LYS A 153 -8.51 19.19 17.53
N PRO A 154 -7.38 19.90 17.63
CA PRO A 154 -6.14 19.47 16.99
C PRO A 154 -5.74 18.06 17.41
N ALA A 155 -5.40 17.22 16.43
CA ALA A 155 -4.94 15.86 16.60
C ALA A 155 -3.77 15.58 15.65
N GLN A 156 -2.77 14.86 16.15
CA GLN A 156 -1.60 14.44 15.39
C GLN A 156 -1.63 12.94 15.07
N TYR A 157 -2.36 12.17 15.89
CA TYR A 157 -2.50 10.73 15.72
C TYR A 157 -3.98 10.35 15.71
N VAL A 158 -4.33 9.32 14.97
CA VAL A 158 -5.67 8.72 15.01
C VAL A 158 -5.51 7.21 15.09
N VAL A 159 -6.22 6.57 16.00
CA VAL A 159 -6.29 5.11 16.09
C VAL A 159 -7.70 4.66 15.70
N GLU A 160 -7.79 3.79 14.70
CA GLU A 160 -9.02 3.10 14.32
C GLU A 160 -9.00 1.67 14.88
N VAL A 161 -10.05 1.30 15.58
CA VAL A 161 -10.29 -0.06 16.12
C VAL A 161 -11.73 -0.48 15.80
N VAL A 162 -12.05 -1.76 16.00
CA VAL A 162 -13.42 -2.26 15.83
C VAL A 162 -14.39 -1.48 16.74
N ALA A 163 -15.59 -1.18 16.24
CA ALA A 163 -16.58 -0.44 17.02
C ALA A 163 -16.92 -1.12 18.35
N GLY A 164 -17.07 -0.32 19.40
CA GLY A 164 -17.36 -0.79 20.75
C GLY A 164 -16.13 -1.22 21.55
N TYR A 165 -14.94 -1.16 20.96
CA TYR A 165 -13.67 -1.37 21.68
C TYR A 165 -13.52 -0.35 22.82
N CYS A 166 -13.84 0.92 22.57
CA CYS A 166 -13.72 1.94 23.61
C CYS A 166 -14.66 1.69 24.79
N ASP A 167 -15.86 1.15 24.55
CA ASP A 167 -16.80 0.83 25.62
C ASP A 167 -16.35 -0.42 26.41
N THR A 168 -15.81 -1.41 25.72
CA THR A 168 -15.33 -2.67 26.32
C THR A 168 -14.16 -2.43 27.27
N TYR A 169 -13.24 -1.53 26.89
CA TYR A 169 -12.01 -1.26 27.62
C TYR A 169 -12.03 0.04 28.42
N ASP A 170 -13.19 0.71 28.49
CA ASP A 170 -13.40 1.96 29.22
C ASP A 170 -12.44 3.09 28.79
N ILE A 171 -12.23 3.22 27.47
CA ILE A 171 -11.37 4.24 26.87
C ILE A 171 -12.17 5.54 26.71
N ARG A 172 -11.62 6.65 27.22
CA ARG A 172 -12.31 7.94 27.35
C ARG A 172 -11.45 9.10 26.89
N GLU A 173 -12.09 10.18 26.46
CA GLU A 173 -11.42 11.45 26.19
C GLU A 173 -10.71 11.97 27.45
N GLY A 174 -9.50 12.51 27.30
CA GLY A 174 -8.62 12.96 28.38
C GLY A 174 -7.62 11.91 28.86
N GLN A 175 -7.82 10.62 28.55
CA GLN A 175 -6.84 9.58 28.85
C GLN A 175 -5.59 9.72 27.99
N ARG A 176 -4.49 9.16 28.48
CA ARG A 176 -3.22 9.14 27.75
C ARG A 176 -3.02 7.80 27.05
N ILE A 177 -2.16 7.84 26.05
CA ILE A 177 -1.67 6.66 25.34
C ILE A 177 -0.14 6.69 25.25
N THR A 178 0.45 5.54 24.98
CA THR A 178 1.80 5.45 24.43
C THR A 178 1.73 4.64 23.16
N TRP A 179 2.68 4.86 22.25
CA TRP A 179 2.83 3.98 21.11
C TRP A 179 4.30 3.79 20.77
N GLU A 180 4.60 2.65 20.17
CA GLU A 180 5.93 2.31 19.66
C GLU A 180 5.82 1.55 18.35
N ARG A 181 6.82 1.68 17.48
CA ARG A 181 6.97 0.87 16.27
C ARG A 181 7.60 -0.47 16.65
N ILE A 182 7.12 -1.57 16.07
CA ILE A 182 7.57 -2.95 16.38
C ILE A 182 7.96 -3.72 15.13
#